data_AF-A0A3M8FUN4-F1
#
_entry.id   AF-A0A3M8FUN4-F1
#
_cell.length_a   1.000
_cell.length_b   1.000
_cell.length_c   1.000
_cell.angle_alpha   90.00
_cell.angle_beta   90.00
_cell.angle_gamma   90.00
#
_symmetry.space_group_name_H-M   'P 1'
#
loop_
_entity.id
_entity.type
_entity.pdbx_description
1 polymer ?
#
loop_
_entity_poly.entity_id
_entity_poly.type
_entity_poly.pdbx_seq_one_letter_code
_entity_poly.pdbx_strand_id
1 'polypeptide(L)'
;MAKRWQEFCNVDVKSFHLELLAIDFLKGWSHSTKTALFHDWMIRDYFAYLLEKEARYFFVPGTTEFLTIRNSGWVTKARMAFSRSKKAIEYDVKELPCLAGEEWQKIFGSFIPKC
;
A
#
# COMPACT_ATOMS: atom_id res chain seq x y z
N MET A 1 0.89 -7.19 -3.89
CA MET A 1 0.94 -5.71 -4.02
C MET A 1 2.04 -5.07 -3.19
N ALA A 2 2.06 -5.19 -1.85
CA ALA A 2 3.08 -4.53 -1.02
C ALA A 2 4.54 -4.87 -1.41
N LYS A 3 4.86 -6.15 -1.62
CA LYS A 3 6.20 -6.58 -2.09
C LYS A 3 6.53 -6.06 -3.50
N ARG A 4 5.52 -5.92 -4.36
CA ARG A 4 5.72 -5.37 -5.71
C ARG A 4 6.00 -3.86 -5.69
N TRP A 5 5.27 -3.12 -4.85
CA TRP A 5 5.55 -1.72 -4.58
C TRP A 5 6.96 -1.53 -4.00
N GLN A 6 7.36 -2.40 -3.07
CA GLN A 6 8.71 -2.38 -2.50
C GLN A 6 9.79 -2.53 -3.57
N GLU A 7 9.67 -3.53 -4.42
CA GLU A 7 10.60 -3.80 -5.51
C GLU A 7 10.64 -2.63 -6.52
N PHE A 8 9.47 -2.22 -7.02
CA PHE A 8 9.37 -1.23 -8.10
C PHE A 8 9.77 0.18 -7.65
N CYS A 9 9.33 0.60 -6.46
CA CYS A 9 9.67 1.93 -5.91
C CYS A 9 10.99 1.92 -5.10
N ASN A 10 11.74 0.81 -5.12
CA ASN A 10 12.98 0.63 -4.38
C ASN A 10 12.84 1.03 -2.90
N VAL A 11 11.82 0.52 -2.22
CA VAL A 11 11.50 0.88 -0.84
C VAL A 11 12.44 0.13 0.10
N ASP A 12 13.18 0.87 0.92
CA ASP A 12 14.10 0.33 1.92
C ASP A 12 13.35 -0.13 3.18
N VAL A 13 12.49 -1.13 3.00
CA VAL A 13 11.79 -1.84 4.06
C VAL A 13 11.91 -3.32 3.76
N LYS A 14 12.32 -4.14 4.73
CA LYS A 14 12.38 -5.59 4.55
C LYS A 14 11.02 -6.15 4.17
N SER A 15 10.97 -7.03 3.16
CA SER A 15 9.72 -7.63 2.68
C SER A 15 8.92 -8.31 3.78
N PHE A 16 9.61 -8.91 4.76
CA PHE A 16 9.00 -9.50 5.95
C PHE A 16 8.23 -8.47 6.79
N HIS A 17 8.76 -7.26 6.99
CA HIS A 17 8.06 -6.22 7.74
C HIS A 17 6.78 -5.77 7.01
N LEU A 18 6.83 -5.64 5.68
CA LEU A 18 5.65 -5.31 4.89
C LEU A 18 4.58 -6.42 4.95
N GLU A 19 5.00 -7.68 5.05
CA GLU A 19 4.08 -8.80 5.23
C GLU A 19 3.38 -8.77 6.59
N LEU A 20 4.13 -8.51 7.67
CA LEU A 20 3.55 -8.35 9.00
C LEU A 20 2.60 -7.15 9.08
N LEU A 21 2.97 -6.02 8.47
CA LEU A 21 2.13 -4.83 8.41
C LEU A 21 0.85 -5.08 7.61
N ALA A 22 0.92 -5.87 6.53
CA ALA A 22 -0.25 -6.28 5.77
C ALA A 22 -1.18 -7.19 6.58
N ILE A 23 -0.63 -8.14 7.35
CA ILE A 23 -1.41 -9.00 8.24
C ILE A 23 -2.11 -8.16 9.33
N ASP A 24 -1.40 -7.23 9.96
CA ASP A 24 -1.97 -6.33 10.98
C ASP A 24 -3.08 -5.45 10.40
N PHE A 25 -2.84 -4.87 9.23
CA PHE A 25 -3.84 -4.07 8.49
C PHE A 25 -5.10 -4.88 8.19
N LEU A 26 -4.95 -6.08 7.62
CA LEU A 26 -6.09 -6.91 7.20
C LEU A 26 -6.96 -7.38 8.38
N LYS A 27 -6.39 -7.51 9.60
CA LYS A 27 -7.17 -7.80 10.81
C LYS A 27 -8.15 -6.68 11.17
N GLY A 28 -7.77 -5.42 10.92
CA GLY A 28 -8.57 -4.25 11.24
C GLY A 28 -9.41 -3.70 10.09
N TRP A 29 -9.20 -4.20 8.86
CA TRP A 29 -9.84 -3.63 7.67
C TRP A 29 -11.26 -4.17 7.46
N SER A 30 -12.25 -3.31 7.74
CA SER A 30 -13.69 -3.62 7.83
C SER A 30 -14.36 -4.10 6.54
N HIS A 31 -13.68 -4.03 5.40
CA HIS A 31 -14.24 -4.35 4.08
C HIS A 31 -13.66 -5.63 3.45
N SER A 32 -13.01 -6.47 4.26
CA SER A 32 -12.30 -7.69 3.82
C SER A 32 -13.17 -8.75 3.11
N THR A 33 -14.49 -8.69 3.23
CA THR A 33 -15.43 -9.68 2.66
C THR A 33 -16.04 -9.29 1.31
N LYS A 34 -15.57 -8.23 0.64
CA LYS A 34 -16.22 -7.69 -0.57
C LYS A 34 -15.35 -7.74 -1.85
N THR A 35 -16.04 -7.62 -3.00
CA THR A 35 -15.63 -7.86 -4.42
C THR A 35 -14.41 -7.09 -4.93
N ALA A 36 -14.03 -7.26 -6.21
CA ALA A 36 -12.82 -6.67 -6.81
C ALA A 36 -12.68 -5.12 -6.71
N LEU A 37 -13.77 -4.35 -6.75
CA LEU A 37 -13.78 -2.89 -6.49
C LEU A 37 -13.17 -2.50 -5.13
N PHE A 38 -13.17 -3.44 -4.19
CA PHE A 38 -12.59 -3.23 -2.87
C PHE A 38 -11.05 -3.34 -2.89
N HIS A 39 -10.42 -3.86 -3.94
CA HIS A 39 -8.97 -3.94 -4.01
C HIS A 39 -8.30 -2.58 -4.16
N ASP A 40 -8.85 -1.67 -4.97
CA ASP A 40 -8.29 -0.31 -5.13
C ASP A 40 -8.35 0.47 -3.81
N TRP A 41 -9.49 0.37 -3.12
CA TRP A 41 -9.71 0.99 -1.83
C TRP A 41 -8.84 0.33 -0.74
N MET A 42 -8.68 -1.00 -0.78
CA MET A 42 -7.79 -1.72 0.12
C MET A 42 -6.35 -1.23 -0.02
N ILE A 43 -5.85 -1.08 -1.24
CA ILE A 43 -4.49 -0.63 -1.50
C ILE A 43 -4.31 0.82 -1.03
N ARG A 44 -5.27 1.70 -1.32
CA ARG A 44 -5.29 3.08 -0.81
C ARG A 44 -5.24 3.10 0.72
N ASP A 45 -6.11 2.35 1.38
CA ASP A 45 -6.22 2.31 2.84
C ASP A 45 -4.99 1.68 3.48
N TYR A 46 -4.38 0.69 2.83
CA TYR A 46 -3.11 0.12 3.26
C TYR A 46 -2.00 1.17 3.30
N PHE A 47 -1.89 2.02 2.27
CA PHE A 47 -0.90 3.10 2.28
C PHE A 47 -1.22 4.18 3.33
N ALA A 48 -2.50 4.48 3.56
CA ALA A 48 -2.90 5.37 4.66
C ALA A 48 -2.48 4.80 6.02
N TYR A 49 -2.78 3.52 6.25
CA TYR A 49 -2.40 2.77 7.44
C TYR A 49 -0.87 2.79 7.66
N LEU A 50 -0.09 2.61 6.59
CA LEU A 50 1.38 2.70 6.66
C LEU A 50 1.86 4.07 7.15
N LEU A 51 1.24 5.16 6.71
CA LEU A 51 1.59 6.52 7.15
C LEU A 51 1.29 6.76 8.64
N GLU A 52 0.29 6.09 9.21
CA GLU A 52 -0.02 6.17 10.64
C GLU A 52 0.99 5.40 11.52
N LYS A 53 1.79 4.51 10.92
CA LYS A 53 2.79 3.69 11.60
C LYS A 53 4.19 4.33 11.58
N GLU A 54 4.40 5.42 10.84
CA GLU A 54 5.66 6.19 10.83
C GLU A 54 6.14 6.55 12.25
N ALA A 55 5.22 6.94 13.12
CA ALA A 55 5.53 7.41 14.47
C ALA A 55 5.56 6.29 15.54
N ARG A 56 5.39 5.01 15.17
CA ARG A 56 5.08 3.94 16.13
C ARG A 56 5.92 2.67 15.92
N TYR A 57 6.26 2.02 17.03
CA TYR A 57 6.71 0.64 17.05
C TYR A 57 5.55 -0.28 16.66
N PHE A 58 5.80 -1.31 15.87
CA PHE A 58 4.78 -2.31 15.54
C PHE A 58 5.18 -3.69 16.06
N PHE A 59 4.18 -4.36 16.62
CA PHE A 59 4.33 -5.65 17.26
C PHE A 59 4.33 -6.75 16.21
N VAL A 60 5.25 -7.69 16.34
CA VAL A 60 5.23 -8.90 15.51
C VAL A 60 4.14 -9.82 16.06
N PRO A 61 3.08 -10.14 15.29
CA PRO A 61 2.02 -11.02 15.76
C PRO A 61 2.58 -12.37 16.22
N GLY A 62 2.30 -12.74 17.47
CA GLY A 62 2.73 -14.03 18.05
C GLY A 62 4.11 -14.01 18.71
N THR A 63 4.82 -12.88 18.78
CA THR A 63 6.08 -12.74 19.54
C THR A 63 5.99 -11.55 20.48
N THR A 64 7.00 -11.28 21.32
CA THR A 64 7.10 -10.06 22.14
C THR A 64 7.98 -8.98 21.49
N GLU A 65 8.28 -9.12 20.20
CA GLU A 65 9.23 -8.26 19.50
C GLU A 65 8.56 -7.03 18.92
N PHE A 66 9.28 -5.90 19.02
CA PHE A 66 8.91 -4.64 18.38
C PHE A 66 9.82 -4.37 17.19
N LEU A 67 9.21 -4.02 16.07
CA LEU A 67 9.90 -3.59 14.88
C LEU A 67 9.83 -2.07 14.74
N THR A 68 10.97 -1.48 14.37
CA THR A 68 11.08 -0.07 13.99
C THR A 68 11.69 -0.01 12.60
N ILE A 69 11.03 0.68 11.68
CA ILE A 69 11.66 1.04 10.40
C ILE A 69 12.39 2.35 10.63
N ARG A 70 13.70 2.27 10.86
CA ARG A 70 14.54 3.44 11.19
C ARG A 70 14.72 4.41 10.03
N ASN A 71 14.60 3.96 8.78
CA ASN A 71 14.73 4.82 7.61
C ASN A 71 13.42 5.58 7.40
N SER A 72 13.43 6.89 7.15
CA SER A 72 12.23 7.67 6.84
C SER A 72 11.88 7.67 5.34
N GLY A 73 12.78 7.21 4.47
CA GLY A 73 12.61 7.28 3.02
C GLY A 73 11.41 6.48 2.47
N TRP A 74 10.96 5.45 3.19
CA TRP A 74 9.76 4.69 2.81
C TRP A 74 8.47 5.49 3.06
N VAL A 75 8.46 6.42 4.02
CA VAL A 75 7.27 7.24 4.34
C VAL A 75 6.93 8.13 3.16
N THR A 76 7.94 8.81 2.59
CA THR A 76 7.74 9.64 1.40
C THR A 76 7.18 8.80 0.24
N LYS A 77 7.69 7.58 0.05
CA LYS A 77 7.21 6.65 -0.98
C LYS A 77 5.78 6.17 -0.70
N ALA A 78 5.44 5.89 0.56
CA ALA A 78 4.08 5.52 0.97
C ALA A 78 3.11 6.68 0.75
N ARG A 79 3.52 7.92 1.04
CA ARG A 79 2.73 9.14 0.82
C ARG A 79 2.46 9.37 -0.66
N MET A 80 3.47 9.17 -1.49
CA MET A 80 3.31 9.20 -2.94
C MET A 80 2.33 8.12 -3.41
N ALA A 81 2.50 6.86 -2.98
CA ALA A 81 1.62 5.76 -3.35
C ALA A 81 0.16 5.98 -2.89
N PHE A 82 -0.05 6.55 -1.71
CA PHE A 82 -1.37 6.96 -1.22
C PHE A 82 -2.01 8.03 -2.12
N SER A 83 -1.25 9.07 -2.50
CA SER A 83 -1.74 10.11 -3.41
C SER A 83 -2.07 9.55 -4.81
N ARG A 84 -1.24 8.65 -5.33
CA ARG A 84 -1.43 7.98 -6.63
C ARG A 84 -2.66 7.07 -6.64
N SER A 85 -2.84 6.25 -5.60
CA SER A 85 -4.03 5.39 -5.47
C SER A 85 -5.33 6.19 -5.39
N LYS A 86 -5.35 7.31 -4.66
CA LYS A 86 -6.51 8.23 -4.67
C LYS A 86 -6.83 8.75 -6.07
N LYS A 87 -5.82 9.21 -6.82
CA LYS A 87 -6.01 9.71 -8.19
C LYS A 87 -6.49 8.62 -9.13
N ALA A 88 -5.96 7.39 -9.00
CA ALA A 88 -6.42 6.25 -9.79
C ALA A 88 -7.91 6.00 -9.57
N ILE A 89 -8.35 5.93 -8.31
CA ILE A 89 -9.76 5.76 -7.94
C ILE A 89 -10.62 6.92 -8.49
N GLU A 90 -10.14 8.17 -8.42
CA GLU A 90 -10.83 9.31 -9.02
C GLU A 90 -10.99 9.20 -10.55
N TYR A 91 -10.00 8.62 -11.24
CA TYR A 91 -10.10 8.36 -12.68
C TYR A 91 -11.03 7.20 -13.01
N ASP A 92 -11.05 6.15 -12.20
CA ASP A 92 -11.99 5.04 -12.36
C ASP A 92 -13.45 5.51 -12.20
N VAL A 93 -13.73 6.37 -11.22
CA VAL A 93 -15.06 6.99 -11.02
C VAL A 93 -15.48 7.86 -12.22
N LYS A 94 -14.51 8.44 -12.95
CA LYS A 94 -14.74 9.23 -14.16
C LYS A 94 -14.75 8.39 -15.44
N GLU A 95 -14.70 7.07 -15.34
CA GLU A 95 -14.63 6.13 -16.47
C GLU A 95 -13.42 6.37 -17.39
N LEU A 96 -12.26 6.70 -16.78
CA LEU A 96 -10.99 6.93 -17.46
C LEU A 96 -9.96 5.83 -17.13
N PRO A 97 -10.20 4.56 -17.53
CA PRO A 97 -9.42 3.41 -17.08
C PRO A 97 -7.94 3.47 -17.47
N CYS A 98 -7.62 4.04 -18.64
CA CYS A 98 -6.24 4.23 -19.07
C CYS A 98 -5.44 5.14 -18.13
N LEU A 99 -6.07 6.21 -17.64
CA LEU A 99 -5.45 7.16 -16.72
C LEU A 99 -5.34 6.57 -15.30
N ALA A 100 -6.33 5.79 -14.88
CA ALA A 100 -6.25 5.04 -13.63
C ALA A 100 -5.10 4.01 -13.66
N GLY A 101 -5.00 3.24 -14.74
CA GLY A 101 -3.90 2.29 -14.98
C GLY A 101 -2.53 2.97 -14.97
N GLU A 102 -2.38 4.15 -15.58
CA GLU A 102 -1.14 4.94 -15.50
C GLU A 102 -0.76 5.33 -14.07
N GLU A 103 -1.73 5.70 -13.23
CA GLU A 103 -1.47 6.01 -11.83
C GLU A 103 -1.10 4.75 -11.03
N TRP A 104 -1.71 3.60 -11.30
CA TRP A 104 -1.35 2.33 -10.68
C TRP A 104 0.03 1.83 -11.11
N GLN A 105 0.41 2.01 -12.37
CA GLN A 105 1.75 1.67 -12.87
C GLN A 105 2.85 2.49 -12.18
N LYS A 106 2.56 3.71 -11.72
CA LYS A 106 3.52 4.50 -10.91
C LYS A 106 3.79 3.87 -9.54
N ILE A 107 2.97 2.93 -9.09
CA ILE A 107 3.12 2.20 -7.82
C ILE A 107 3.67 0.78 -8.05
N PHE A 108 3.21 0.08 -9.07
CA PHE A 108 3.47 -1.36 -9.27
C PHE A 108 4.24 -1.71 -10.55
N GLY A 109 4.57 -0.71 -11.38
CA GLY A 109 5.14 -0.90 -12.71
C GLY A 109 4.16 -1.58 -13.67
N SER A 110 4.69 -2.19 -14.72
CA SER A 110 3.93 -2.94 -15.73
C SER A 110 3.22 -4.20 -15.23
N PHE A 111 3.29 -4.48 -13.92
CA PHE A 111 2.53 -5.56 -13.28
C PHE A 111 1.02 -5.32 -13.37
N ILE A 112 0.60 -4.05 -13.38
CA ILE A 112 -0.78 -3.66 -13.62
C ILE A 112 -0.92 -3.22 -15.08
N PRO A 113 -1.92 -3.72 -15.83
CA PRO A 113 -2.17 -3.27 -17.18
C PRO A 113 -2.51 -1.78 -17.18
N LYS A 114 -2.08 -1.09 -18.23
CA LYS A 114 -2.41 0.33 -18.41
C LYS A 114 -3.89 0.51 -18.79
N CYS A 115 -4.41 -0.40 -19.59
CA CYS A 115 -5.75 -0.43 -20.16
C CYS A 115 -6.11 -1.87 -20.53
#